data_AF-A0AA41ED17-F1
#
_entry.id   AF-A0AA41ED17-F1
#
_cell.length_a   1.000
_cell.length_b   1.000
_cell.length_c   1.000
_cell.angle_alpha   90.00
_cell.angle_beta   90.00
_cell.angle_gamma   90.00
#
_symmetry.space_group_name_H-M   'P 1'
#
loop_
_entity.id
_entity.type
_entity.pdbx_description
1 polymer ?
#
loop_
_entity_poly.entity_id
_entity_poly.type
_entity_poly.pdbx_seq_one_letter_code
_entity_poly.pdbx_strand_id
1 'polypeptide(L)'
;MSSVAQILGKAESLGVRLRLDGEIVRMNGPKDARDAIRADVIAHKPEIVAHLRAATDDAEPIPADCVGALHDPDGGLYLPWGPRLSAQDVDQLRAEVISLIEQLAHVEGWASARRDDVLTRAIRGPLADLLPNLAYFRERLDAAHAEAAACAVLDRRT
;
A
#
# COMPACT_ATOMS: atom_id res chain seq x y z
N MET A 1 30.80 -14.28 22.23
CA MET A 1 30.92 -13.14 21.29
C MET A 1 29.52 -12.85 20.79
N SER A 2 28.95 -11.70 21.13
CA SER A 2 27.60 -11.35 20.69
C SER A 2 27.65 -10.97 19.21
N SER A 3 26.75 -11.49 18.39
CA SER A 3 26.66 -11.11 16.98
C SER A 3 25.98 -9.74 16.83
N VAL A 4 26.23 -9.05 15.71
CA VAL A 4 25.58 -7.74 15.40
C VAL A 4 24.05 -7.84 15.51
N ALA A 5 23.45 -8.93 15.00
CA ALA A 5 22.01 -9.16 15.09
C ALA A 5 21.50 -9.24 16.55
N GLN A 6 22.27 -9.83 17.46
CA GLN A 6 21.93 -9.89 18.88
C GLN A 6 22.03 -8.51 19.55
N ILE A 7 23.01 -7.69 19.17
CA ILE A 7 23.16 -6.32 19.67
C ILE A 7 22.01 -5.45 19.19
N LEU A 8 21.61 -5.58 17.91
CA LEU A 8 20.47 -4.85 17.34
C LEU A 8 19.13 -5.29 17.97
N GLY A 9 18.90 -6.59 18.14
CA GLY A 9 17.70 -7.09 18.81
C GLY A 9 17.64 -6.69 20.30
N LYS A 10 18.79 -6.66 20.98
CA LYS A 10 18.89 -6.11 22.35
C LYS A 10 18.59 -4.62 22.39
N ALA A 11 19.10 -3.84 21.43
CA ALA A 11 18.81 -2.42 21.33
C ALA A 11 17.30 -2.18 21.10
N GLU A 12 16.68 -2.92 20.18
CA GLU A 12 15.26 -2.80 19.86
C GLU A 12 14.36 -3.16 21.05
N SER A 13 14.63 -4.28 21.73
CA SER A 13 13.89 -4.68 22.95
C SER A 13 14.01 -3.70 24.11
N LEU A 14 15.08 -2.90 24.15
CA LEU A 14 15.28 -1.82 25.11
C LEU A 14 14.75 -0.46 24.62
N GLY A 15 14.12 -0.41 23.45
CA GLY A 15 13.57 0.83 22.86
C GLY A 15 14.65 1.80 22.38
N VAL A 16 15.84 1.30 22.04
CA VAL A 16 16.95 2.09 21.52
C VAL A 16 17.09 1.89 20.02
N ARG A 17 17.02 2.99 19.27
CA ARG A 17 17.23 3.01 17.82
C ARG A 17 18.64 3.51 17.49
N LEU A 18 19.35 2.74 16.68
CA LEU A 18 20.65 3.08 16.10
C LEU A 18 20.43 3.69 14.72
N ARG A 19 21.13 4.79 14.40
CA ARG A 19 21.13 5.40 13.06
C ARG A 19 22.53 5.80 12.65
N LEU A 20 22.82 5.73 11.35
CA LEU A 20 24.04 6.29 10.78
C LEU A 20 23.89 7.78 10.49
N ASP A 21 24.93 8.53 10.81
CA ASP A 21 25.17 9.91 10.40
C ASP A 21 26.60 9.96 9.84
N GLY A 22 26.74 9.63 8.56
CA GLY A 22 28.03 9.36 7.92
C GLY A 22 28.73 8.12 8.51
N GLU A 23 29.76 8.35 9.32
CA GLU A 23 30.57 7.32 10.03
C GLU A 23 30.22 7.23 11.53
N ILE A 24 29.25 8.02 11.99
CA ILE A 24 28.86 8.11 13.39
C ILE A 24 27.57 7.33 13.61
N VAL A 25 27.61 6.41 14.57
CA VAL A 25 26.42 5.68 15.04
C VAL A 25 25.75 6.51 16.13
N ARG A 26 24.58 7.07 15.84
CA ARG A 26 23.74 7.79 16.81
C ARG A 26 22.77 6.84 17.49
N MET A 27 22.63 6.98 18.81
CA MET A 27 21.70 6.20 19.64
C MET A 27 20.58 7.08 20.19
N ASN A 28 19.34 6.76 19.82
CA ASN A 28 18.14 7.44 20.30
C ASN A 28 17.32 6.50 21.18
N GLY A 29 16.94 6.95 22.37
CA GLY A 29 16.17 6.15 23.33
C GLY A 29 16.38 6.61 24.78
N PRO A 30 15.77 5.91 25.74
CA PRO A 30 15.94 6.17 27.17
C PRO A 30 17.43 6.15 27.57
N LYS A 31 17.85 7.06 28.46
CA LYS A 31 19.27 7.21 28.83
C LYS A 31 19.86 5.91 29.39
N ASP A 32 19.15 5.28 30.32
CA ASP A 32 19.60 4.06 30.99
C ASP A 32 19.72 2.89 30.00
N ALA A 33 18.80 2.81 29.03
CA ALA A 33 18.82 1.82 27.96
C ALA A 33 20.00 2.02 27.00
N ARG A 34 20.33 3.28 26.67
CA ARG A 34 21.49 3.61 25.85
C ARG A 34 22.80 3.29 26.56
N ASP A 35 22.90 3.63 27.84
CA ASP A 35 24.09 3.34 28.65
C ASP A 35 24.32 1.83 28.79
N ALA A 36 23.24 1.03 28.89
CA ALA A 36 23.31 -0.43 28.99
C ALA A 36 23.82 -1.14 27.73
N ILE A 37 23.71 -0.53 26.54
CA ILE A 37 24.19 -1.11 25.27
C ILE A 37 25.42 -0.39 24.70
N ARG A 38 25.84 0.72 25.31
CA ARG A 38 26.91 1.58 24.80
C ARG A 38 28.24 0.85 24.61
N ALA A 39 28.63 0.02 25.58
CA ALA A 39 29.88 -0.73 25.52
C ALA A 39 29.87 -1.74 24.35
N ASP A 40 28.75 -2.45 24.17
CA ASP A 40 28.56 -3.42 23.08
C ASP A 40 28.62 -2.72 21.71
N VAL A 41 27.97 -1.55 21.58
CA VAL A 41 27.98 -0.75 20.34
C VAL A 41 29.36 -0.18 20.01
N ILE A 42 30.14 0.23 21.01
CA ILE A 42 31.50 0.72 20.79
C ILE A 42 32.42 -0.43 20.35
N ALA A 43 32.32 -1.60 20.99
CA ALA A 43 33.14 -2.77 20.68
C ALA A 43 32.90 -3.30 19.26
N HIS A 44 31.65 -3.25 18.78
CA HIS A 44 31.23 -3.75 17.47
C HIS A 44 30.94 -2.64 16.44
N LYS A 45 31.41 -1.41 16.69
CA LYS A 45 31.13 -0.25 15.82
C LYS A 45 31.35 -0.52 14.32
N PRO A 46 32.49 -1.07 13.85
CA PRO A 46 32.71 -1.25 12.42
C PRO A 46 31.72 -2.24 11.78
N GLU A 47 31.36 -3.30 12.51
CA GLU A 47 30.40 -4.31 12.05
C GLU A 47 28.97 -3.76 12.03
N ILE A 48 28.61 -2.94 13.02
CA ILE A 48 27.32 -2.24 13.07
C ILE A 48 27.22 -1.21 11.93
N VAL A 49 28.29 -0.45 11.65
CA VAL A 49 28.32 0.49 10.53
C VAL A 49 28.15 -0.25 9.21
N ALA A 50 28.87 -1.35 9.00
CA ALA A 50 28.75 -2.16 7.78
C ALA A 50 27.33 -2.73 7.61
N HIS A 51 26.72 -3.22 8.69
CA HIS A 51 25.36 -3.74 8.67
C HIS A 51 24.32 -2.66 8.39
N LEU A 52 24.44 -1.49 9.03
CA LEU A 52 23.54 -0.36 8.81
C LEU A 52 23.72 0.24 7.40
N ARG A 53 24.93 0.21 6.83
CA ARG A 53 25.19 0.61 5.44
C ARG A 53 24.55 -0.34 4.46
N ALA A 54 24.77 -1.64 4.60
CA ALA A 54 24.12 -2.64 3.77
C ALA A 54 22.59 -2.46 3.77
N ALA A 55 21.99 -2.26 4.96
CA ALA A 55 20.56 -1.98 5.07
C ALA A 55 20.10 -0.64 4.47
N THR A 56 21.00 0.34 4.31
CA THR A 56 20.69 1.64 3.68
C THR A 56 20.93 1.60 2.17
N ASP A 57 21.94 0.86 1.72
CA ASP A 57 22.31 0.69 0.31
C ASP A 57 21.37 -0.30 -0.40
N ASP A 58 20.79 -1.26 0.34
CA ASP A 58 19.71 -2.15 -0.13
C ASP A 58 18.35 -1.43 -0.22
N ALA A 59 18.22 -0.21 0.31
CA ALA A 59 17.02 0.58 0.14
C ALA A 59 17.04 1.21 -1.26
N GLU A 60 16.19 0.70 -2.16
CA GLU A 60 16.04 1.29 -3.48
C GLU A 60 15.76 2.80 -3.36
N PRO A 61 16.44 3.64 -4.16
CA PRO A 61 16.19 5.08 -4.13
C PRO A 61 14.71 5.34 -4.44
N ILE A 62 14.07 6.15 -3.60
CA ILE A 62 12.66 6.52 -3.79
C ILE A 62 12.49 7.06 -5.23
N PRO A 63 11.61 6.45 -6.04
CA PRO A 63 11.30 6.95 -7.37
C PRO A 63 10.90 8.43 -7.35
N ALA A 64 11.24 9.18 -8.41
CA ALA A 64 11.00 10.62 -8.47
C ALA A 64 9.51 11.01 -8.38
N ASP A 65 8.62 10.10 -8.76
CA ASP A 65 7.16 10.22 -8.65
C ASP A 65 6.61 9.80 -7.27
N CYS A 66 7.46 9.27 -6.40
CA CYS A 66 7.13 8.83 -5.04
C CYS A 66 7.70 9.75 -3.95
N VAL A 67 8.10 10.98 -4.30
CA VAL A 67 8.64 11.97 -3.35
C VAL A 67 7.62 12.23 -2.22
N GLY A 68 8.05 11.99 -0.97
CA GLY A 68 7.20 12.11 0.22
C GLY A 68 6.58 10.79 0.70
N ALA A 69 6.83 9.68 0.00
CA ALA A 69 6.49 8.35 0.48
C ALA A 69 7.32 7.98 1.72
N LEU A 70 6.65 7.37 2.69
CA LEU A 70 7.26 6.80 3.89
C LEU A 70 7.66 5.34 3.62
N HIS A 71 8.65 4.84 4.37
CA HIS A 71 9.05 3.43 4.31
C HIS A 71 8.32 2.63 5.37
N ASP A 72 7.68 1.55 4.95
CA ASP A 72 7.15 0.51 5.82
C ASP A 72 8.32 -0.34 6.39
N PRO A 73 8.18 -0.97 7.57
CA PRO A 73 9.17 -1.92 8.07
C PRO A 73 9.52 -3.05 7.11
N ASP A 74 8.60 -3.42 6.21
CA ASP A 74 8.81 -4.42 5.15
C ASP A 74 9.64 -3.88 3.96
N GLY A 75 10.04 -2.61 3.98
CA GLY A 75 10.80 -1.94 2.91
C GLY A 75 9.95 -1.30 1.82
N GLY A 76 8.62 -1.52 1.82
CA GLY A 76 7.71 -0.93 0.83
C GLY A 76 7.45 0.56 1.06
N LEU A 77 7.39 1.33 -0.02
CA LEU A 77 6.97 2.72 0.03
C LEU A 77 5.45 2.83 0.22
N TYR A 78 5.01 3.69 1.12
CA TYR A 78 3.59 3.97 1.34
C TYR A 78 3.33 5.46 1.57
N LEU A 79 2.10 5.88 1.26
CA LEU A 79 1.63 7.22 1.53
C LEU A 79 0.66 7.20 2.71
N PRO A 80 0.82 8.06 3.74
CA PRO A 80 -0.01 8.02 4.95
C PRO A 80 -1.44 8.56 4.75
N TRP A 81 -1.78 9.02 3.54
CA TRP A 81 -3.07 9.64 3.23
C TRP A 81 -4.17 8.64 2.88
N GLY A 82 -3.89 7.34 2.89
CA GLY A 82 -4.87 6.30 2.56
C GLY A 82 -4.51 4.93 3.12
N PRO A 83 -5.46 3.98 3.11
CA PRO A 83 -5.20 2.61 3.54
C PRO A 83 -4.18 1.93 2.61
N ARG A 84 -3.25 1.16 3.21
CA ARG A 84 -2.37 0.27 2.46
C ARG A 84 -3.22 -0.80 1.79
N LEU A 85 -3.13 -0.90 0.47
CA LEU A 85 -3.72 -1.99 -0.29
C LEU A 85 -2.63 -3.00 -0.62
N SER A 86 -2.85 -4.26 -0.24
CA SER A 86 -2.03 -5.36 -0.75
C SER A 86 -2.33 -5.60 -2.23
N ALA A 87 -1.45 -6.34 -2.92
CA ALA A 87 -1.72 -6.77 -4.29
C ALA A 87 -3.05 -7.56 -4.39
N GLN A 88 -3.33 -8.40 -3.39
CA GLN A 88 -4.58 -9.15 -3.30
C GLN A 88 -5.80 -8.24 -3.16
N ASP A 89 -5.71 -7.16 -2.36
CA ASP A 89 -6.80 -6.19 -2.23
C ASP A 89 -7.07 -5.50 -3.57
N VAL A 90 -6.01 -5.12 -4.28
CA VAL A 90 -6.12 -4.51 -5.62
C VAL A 90 -6.80 -5.47 -6.60
N ASP A 91 -6.39 -6.74 -6.63
CA ASP A 91 -6.99 -7.75 -7.52
C ASP A 91 -8.47 -7.98 -7.21
N GLN A 92 -8.82 -8.03 -5.92
CA GLN A 92 -10.20 -8.18 -5.48
C GLN A 92 -11.06 -6.98 -5.90
N LEU A 93 -10.56 -5.76 -5.70
CA LEU A 93 -11.25 -4.53 -6.12
C LEU A 93 -11.42 -4.48 -7.64
N ARG A 94 -10.42 -4.92 -8.41
CA ARG A 94 -10.52 -5.01 -9.89
C ARG A 94 -11.58 -6.01 -10.32
N ALA A 95 -11.60 -7.19 -9.72
CA ALA A 95 -12.61 -8.21 -10.00
C ALA A 95 -14.04 -7.68 -9.71
N GLU A 96 -14.20 -6.91 -8.64
CA GLU A 96 -15.47 -6.28 -8.32
C GLU A 96 -15.89 -5.24 -9.37
N VAL A 97 -14.98 -4.38 -9.83
CA VAL A 97 -15.26 -3.44 -10.93
C VAL A 97 -15.70 -4.17 -12.19
N ILE A 98 -15.02 -5.26 -12.56
CA ILE A 98 -15.41 -6.08 -13.72
C ILE A 98 -16.85 -6.57 -13.56
N SER A 99 -17.17 -7.15 -12.41
CA SER A 99 -18.51 -7.69 -12.15
C SER A 99 -19.60 -6.62 -12.24
N LEU A 100 -19.35 -5.43 -11.69
CA LEU A 100 -20.30 -4.31 -11.77
C LEU A 100 -20.52 -3.84 -13.21
N ILE A 101 -19.45 -3.73 -13.99
CA ILE A 101 -19.53 -3.33 -15.40
C ILE A 101 -20.31 -4.38 -16.21
N GLU A 102 -20.06 -5.67 -15.98
CA GLU A 102 -20.78 -6.75 -16.66
C GLU A 102 -22.28 -6.75 -16.33
N GLN A 103 -22.62 -6.58 -15.05
CA GLN A 103 -24.01 -6.45 -14.61
C GLN A 103 -24.68 -5.23 -15.23
N LEU A 104 -24.01 -4.08 -15.21
CA LEU A 104 -24.55 -2.85 -15.78
C LEU A 104 -24.75 -2.97 -17.29
N ALA A 105 -23.77 -3.55 -17.99
CA ALA A 105 -23.87 -3.81 -19.43
C ALA A 105 -25.05 -4.72 -19.77
N HIS A 106 -25.34 -5.70 -18.91
CA HIS A 106 -26.50 -6.57 -19.07
C HIS A 106 -27.82 -5.79 -18.89
N VAL A 107 -27.94 -5.03 -17.79
CA VAL A 107 -29.16 -4.27 -17.46
C VAL A 107 -29.46 -3.19 -18.50
N GLU A 108 -28.43 -2.47 -18.97
CA GLU A 108 -28.57 -1.41 -19.97
C GLU A 108 -28.54 -1.92 -21.43
N GLY A 109 -28.36 -3.22 -21.65
CA GLY A 109 -28.33 -3.81 -22.99
C GLY A 109 -27.18 -3.28 -23.87
N TRP A 110 -25.97 -3.12 -23.30
CA TRP A 110 -24.82 -2.61 -24.05
C TRP A 110 -24.41 -3.54 -25.18
N ALA A 111 -24.02 -2.95 -26.31
CA ALA A 111 -23.29 -3.65 -27.35
C ALA A 111 -21.94 -4.15 -26.80
N SER A 112 -21.51 -5.34 -27.23
CA SER A 112 -20.25 -5.97 -26.79
C SER A 112 -19.04 -5.04 -26.95
N ALA A 113 -18.96 -4.32 -28.08
CA ALA A 113 -17.88 -3.37 -28.33
C ALA A 113 -17.79 -2.25 -27.28
N ARG A 114 -18.93 -1.73 -26.80
CA ARG A 114 -18.97 -0.70 -25.74
C ARG A 114 -18.53 -1.30 -24.41
N ARG A 115 -19.04 -2.49 -24.06
CA ARG A 115 -18.66 -3.19 -22.83
C ARG A 115 -17.15 -3.44 -22.79
N ASP A 116 -16.59 -3.95 -23.87
CA ASP A 116 -15.17 -4.31 -23.94
C ASP A 116 -14.27 -3.06 -23.87
N ASP A 117 -14.67 -1.94 -24.46
CA ASP A 117 -13.97 -0.65 -24.34
C ASP A 117 -13.99 -0.13 -22.89
N VAL A 118 -15.14 -0.15 -22.23
CA VAL A 118 -15.27 0.28 -20.82
C VAL A 118 -14.44 -0.61 -19.89
N LEU A 119 -14.52 -1.94 -20.06
CA LEU A 119 -13.69 -2.89 -19.29
C LEU A 119 -12.20 -2.63 -19.51
N THR A 120 -11.78 -2.43 -20.76
CA THR A 120 -10.37 -2.19 -21.07
C THR A 120 -9.85 -0.93 -20.35
N ARG A 121 -10.62 0.16 -20.35
CA ARG A 121 -10.25 1.42 -19.70
C ARG A 121 -10.22 1.28 -18.17
N ALA A 122 -11.24 0.66 -17.59
CA ALA A 122 -11.33 0.50 -16.13
C ALA A 122 -10.21 -0.40 -15.57
N ILE A 123 -9.81 -1.43 -16.31
CA ILE A 123 -8.81 -2.41 -15.84
C ILE A 123 -7.38 -1.98 -16.16
N ARG A 124 -7.13 -1.31 -17.29
CA ARG A 124 -5.79 -0.81 -17.62
C ARG A 124 -5.50 0.58 -17.06
N GLY A 125 -6.47 1.19 -16.38
CA GLY A 125 -6.33 2.48 -15.72
C GLY A 125 -5.43 2.44 -14.48
N PRO A 126 -5.00 3.63 -14.00
CA PRO A 126 -4.20 3.77 -12.78
C PRO A 126 -4.95 3.28 -11.54
N LEU A 127 -4.21 2.85 -10.51
CA LEU A 127 -4.81 2.41 -9.24
C LEU A 127 -5.64 3.49 -8.55
N ALA A 128 -5.30 4.76 -8.78
CA ALA A 128 -6.04 5.90 -8.25
C ALA A 128 -7.50 5.93 -8.70
N ASP A 129 -7.82 5.35 -9.86
CA ASP A 129 -9.18 5.33 -10.41
C ASP A 129 -10.01 4.17 -9.87
N LEU A 130 -9.41 3.21 -9.15
CA LEU A 130 -10.09 1.97 -8.77
C LEU A 130 -11.28 2.21 -7.82
N LEU A 131 -11.05 2.97 -6.74
CA LEU A 131 -12.11 3.31 -5.78
C LEU A 131 -13.16 4.26 -6.38
N PRO A 132 -12.79 5.32 -7.12
CA PRO A 132 -13.76 6.13 -7.87
C PRO A 132 -14.62 5.32 -8.85
N ASN A 133 -14.01 4.40 -9.61
CA ASN A 133 -14.73 3.53 -10.55
C ASN A 133 -15.72 2.62 -9.81
N LEU A 134 -15.32 2.01 -8.69
CA LEU A 134 -16.24 1.22 -7.86
C LEU A 134 -17.45 2.02 -7.41
N ALA A 135 -17.23 3.23 -6.89
CA ALA A 135 -18.32 4.10 -6.45
C ALA A 135 -19.27 4.43 -7.60
N TYR A 136 -18.72 4.86 -8.74
CA TYR A 136 -19.48 5.21 -9.93
C TYR A 136 -20.32 4.04 -10.46
N PHE A 137 -19.73 2.86 -10.67
CA PHE A 137 -20.45 1.73 -11.24
C PHE A 137 -21.49 1.14 -10.29
N ARG A 138 -21.26 1.17 -8.97
CA ARG A 138 -22.29 0.79 -7.99
C ARG A 138 -23.49 1.73 -8.06
N GLU A 139 -23.25 3.04 -7.99
CA GLU A 139 -24.32 4.04 -8.06
C GLU A 139 -25.11 3.93 -9.36
N ARG A 140 -24.41 3.73 -10.48
CA ARG A 140 -25.08 3.61 -11.78
C ARG A 140 -25.89 2.31 -11.91
N LEU A 141 -25.40 1.20 -11.34
CA LEU A 141 -26.14 -0.06 -11.32
C LEU A 141 -27.39 0.03 -10.46
N ASP A 142 -27.31 0.65 -9.29
CA ASP A 142 -28.47 0.90 -8.43
C ASP A 142 -29.52 1.76 -9.14
N ALA A 143 -29.10 2.82 -9.83
CA ALA A 143 -29.99 3.65 -10.63
C ALA A 143 -30.64 2.87 -11.78
N ALA A 144 -29.87 2.05 -12.50
CA ALA A 144 -30.37 1.25 -13.62
C ALA A 144 -31.41 0.20 -13.15
N HIS A 145 -31.20 -0.42 -11.99
CA HIS A 145 -32.19 -1.32 -11.39
C HIS A 145 -33.46 -0.59 -10.98
N ALA A 146 -33.35 0.61 -10.40
CA ALA A 146 -34.51 1.42 -10.03
C ALA A 146 -35.34 1.84 -11.26
N GLU A 147 -34.66 2.24 -12.34
CA GLU A 147 -35.28 2.57 -13.63
C GLU A 147 -36.02 1.35 -14.23
N ALA A 148 -35.36 0.18 -14.26
CA ALA A 148 -35.96 -1.05 -14.78
C ALA A 148 -37.20 -1.47 -13.96
N ALA A 149 -37.13 -1.36 -12.63
CA ALA A 149 -38.25 -1.66 -11.75
C ALA A 149 -39.43 -0.69 -11.97
N ALA A 150 -39.17 0.60 -12.20
CA ALA A 150 -40.20 1.59 -12.48
C ALA A 150 -40.93 1.29 -13.81
N CYS A 151 -40.19 0.99 -14.88
CA CYS A 151 -40.76 0.57 -16.16
C CYS A 151 -41.66 -0.67 -16.00
N ALA A 152 -41.18 -1.70 -15.29
CA ALA A 152 -41.94 -2.92 -15.05
C ALA A 152 -43.23 -2.70 -14.22
N VAL A 153 -43.31 -1.64 -13.42
CA VAL A 153 -44.55 -1.26 -12.72
C VAL A 153 -45.53 -0.56 -13.65
N LEU A 154 -45.04 0.28 -14.57
CA LEU A 154 -45.87 0.96 -15.57
C LEU A 154 -46.48 -0.03 -16.56
N ASP A 155 -45.68 -0.96 -17.08
CA ASP A 155 -46.13 -1.97 -18.04
C ASP A 155 -47.21 -2.91 -17.46
N ARG A 156 -47.24 -3.11 -16.15
CA ARG A 156 -48.28 -3.91 -15.47
C ARG A 156 -49.60 -3.16 -15.24
N ARG A 157 -49.62 -1.84 -15.43
CA ARG A 157 -50.81 -1.00 -15.22
C ARG A 157 -51.57 -0.72 -16.53
N THR A 158 -50.96 -0.99 -17.67
CA THR A 158 -51.55 -0.90 -19.02
C THR A 158 -52.07 -2.26 -19.46
#